data_AF-A0AAU3IY15-F1
#
_entry.id   AF-A0AAU3IY15-F1
#
_cell.length_a   1.000
_cell.length_b   1.000
_cell.length_c   1.000
_cell.angle_alpha   90.00
_cell.angle_beta   90.00
_cell.angle_gamma   90.00
#
_symmetry.space_group_name_H-M   'P 1'
#
loop_
_entity.id
_entity.type
_entity.pdbx_description
1 polymer ?
#
loop_
_entity_poly.entity_id
_entity_poly.type
_entity_poly.pdbx_seq_one_letter_code
_entity_poly.pdbx_strand_id
1 'polypeptide(L)'
;MIARVHLDLLLSEDGRRTAAELTRRLKVSPASVSMSVNYLVQHGFVRRERDPRRRRDVYVVDNEAWYHSIVTSTRQTLEAARVSMAAAETVGLDGPVGQRLARGGAFLERVSLDMMESADRWRALLT
;
A
#
# COMPACT_ATOMS: atom_id res chain seq x y z
N MET A 1 -12.75 0.29 7.99
CA MET A 1 -12.10 1.33 8.82
C MET A 1 -10.92 2.00 8.14
N ILE A 2 -10.00 1.24 7.54
CA ILE A 2 -8.84 1.74 6.76
C ILE A 2 -9.18 2.97 5.89
N ALA A 3 -10.18 2.87 5.02
CA ALA A 3 -10.58 3.96 4.13
C ALA A 3 -10.99 5.25 4.88
N ARG A 4 -11.68 5.13 6.02
CA ARG A 4 -12.09 6.30 6.83
C ARG A 4 -10.89 6.98 7.49
N VAL A 5 -9.88 6.21 7.91
CA VAL A 5 -8.64 6.76 8.46
C VAL A 5 -7.82 7.47 7.38
N HIS A 6 -7.70 6.86 6.20
CA HIS A 6 -6.99 7.47 5.07
C HIS A 6 -7.67 8.79 4.63
N LEU A 7 -9.00 8.78 4.47
CA LEU A 7 -9.75 9.97 4.12
C LEU A 7 -9.66 11.08 5.17
N ASP A 8 -9.69 10.79 6.47
CA ASP A 8 -9.54 11.83 7.50
C ASP A 8 -8.14 12.48 7.48
N LEU A 9 -7.11 11.70 7.14
CA LEU A 9 -5.75 12.21 6.92
C LEU A 9 -5.70 13.12 5.69
N LEU A 10 -6.28 12.69 4.55
CA LEU A 10 -6.34 13.48 3.32
C LEU A 10 -7.15 14.78 3.47
N LEU A 11 -8.12 14.79 4.38
CA LEU A 11 -8.91 15.98 4.73
C LEU A 11 -8.23 16.87 5.77
N SER A 12 -7.04 16.52 6.27
CA SER A 12 -6.26 17.42 7.12
C SER A 12 -5.52 18.46 6.28
N GLU A 13 -5.64 19.74 6.66
CA GLU A 13 -4.95 20.84 5.97
C GLU A 13 -3.42 20.66 5.91
N ASP A 14 -2.83 20.06 6.94
CA ASP A 14 -1.40 19.77 7.03
C ASP A 14 -1.04 18.32 6.65
N GLY A 15 -2.03 17.50 6.29
CA GLY A 15 -1.84 16.06 6.02
C GLY A 15 -1.46 15.22 7.24
N ARG A 16 -1.62 15.73 8.47
CA ARG A 16 -1.10 15.09 9.70
C ARG A 16 -2.20 14.77 10.70
N ARG A 17 -2.11 13.57 11.31
CA ARG A 17 -2.93 13.17 12.46
C ARG A 17 -2.15 12.28 13.43
N THR A 18 -2.42 12.43 14.71
CA THR A 18 -2.06 11.44 15.74
C THR A 18 -3.13 10.35 15.85
N ALA A 19 -2.77 9.19 16.42
CA ALA A 19 -3.75 8.14 16.72
C ALA A 19 -4.92 8.65 17.58
N ALA A 20 -4.62 9.50 18.56
CA ALA A 20 -5.63 10.06 19.46
C ALA A 20 -6.61 10.99 18.73
N GLU A 21 -6.15 11.76 17.76
CA GLU A 21 -7.03 12.60 16.93
C GLU A 21 -7.92 11.75 16.04
N LEU A 22 -7.37 10.73 15.38
CA LEU A 22 -8.13 9.79 14.56
C LEU A 22 -9.22 9.08 15.38
N THR A 23 -8.89 8.59 16.58
CA THR A 23 -9.85 7.98 17.52
C THR A 23 -10.99 8.94 17.84
N ARG A 24 -10.68 10.20 18.20
CA ARG A 24 -11.71 11.21 18.55
C ARG A 24 -12.58 11.59 17.35
N ARG A 25 -11.97 11.90 16.21
CA ARG A 25 -12.67 12.38 15.01
C ARG A 25 -13.55 11.31 14.39
N LEU A 26 -13.06 10.08 14.31
CA LEU A 26 -13.79 8.97 13.69
C LEU A 26 -14.74 8.25 14.66
N LYS A 27 -14.67 8.55 15.97
CA LYS A 27 -15.44 7.91 17.04
C LYS A 27 -15.28 6.38 17.04
N VAL A 28 -14.03 5.93 16.95
CA VAL A 28 -13.67 4.50 16.93
C VAL A 28 -12.59 4.19 17.96
N SER A 29 -12.43 2.91 18.30
CA SER A 29 -11.45 2.50 19.32
C SER A 29 -10.00 2.78 18.88
N PRO A 30 -9.07 2.99 19.84
CA PRO A 30 -7.64 3.08 19.54
C PRO A 30 -7.11 1.85 18.81
N ALA A 31 -7.60 0.65 19.14
CA ALA A 31 -7.19 -0.59 18.48
C ALA A 31 -7.56 -0.61 16.98
N SER A 32 -8.76 -0.13 16.64
CA SER A 32 -9.19 -0.01 15.23
C SER A 32 -8.36 1.01 14.45
N VAL A 33 -7.95 2.11 15.10
CA VAL A 33 -7.02 3.08 14.52
C VAL A 33 -5.66 2.44 14.29
N SER A 34 -5.08 1.80 15.30
CA SER A 34 -3.78 1.13 15.21
C SER A 34 -3.71 0.10 14.08
N MET A 35 -4.74 -0.75 13.95
CA MET A 35 -4.83 -1.69 12.83
C MET A 35 -4.86 -0.97 11.48
N SER A 36 -5.67 0.09 11.37
CA SER A 36 -5.85 0.82 10.11
C SER A 36 -4.58 1.57 9.69
N VAL A 37 -3.91 2.27 10.62
CA VAL A 37 -2.67 3.01 10.31
C VAL A 37 -1.51 2.07 10.02
N ASN A 38 -1.41 0.92 10.69
CA ASN A 38 -0.39 -0.08 10.37
C ASN A 38 -0.56 -0.59 8.93
N TYR A 39 -1.80 -0.88 8.52
CA TYR A 39 -2.11 -1.26 7.13
C TYR A 39 -1.71 -0.15 6.15
N LEU A 40 -2.11 1.10 6.42
CA LEU A 40 -1.81 2.23 5.53
C LEU A 40 -0.31 2.49 5.40
N VAL A 41 0.45 2.34 6.49
CA VAL A 41 1.91 2.45 6.49
C VAL A 41 2.54 1.31 5.69
N GLN A 42 2.11 0.07 5.92
CA GLN A 42 2.62 -1.10 5.19
C GLN A 42 2.39 -1.01 3.68
N HIS A 43 1.27 -0.41 3.26
CA HIS A 43 0.90 -0.24 1.86
C HIS A 43 1.28 1.13 1.28
N GLY A 44 2.15 1.89 1.95
CA GLY A 44 2.73 3.12 1.41
C GLY A 44 1.79 4.33 1.32
N PHE A 45 0.56 4.24 1.84
CA PHE A 45 -0.40 5.35 1.84
C PHE A 45 -0.06 6.43 2.87
N VAL A 46 0.66 6.07 3.92
CA VAL A 46 0.90 6.93 5.09
C VAL A 46 2.31 6.70 5.59
N ARG A 47 3.01 7.76 6.01
CA ARG A 47 4.28 7.65 6.72
C ARG A 47 4.08 7.87 8.22
N ARG A 48 4.85 7.15 9.03
CA ARG A 48 4.91 7.36 10.47
C ARG A 48 6.13 8.21 10.80
N GLU A 49 5.89 9.38 11.37
CA GLU A 49 6.92 10.30 11.85
C GLU A 49 6.86 10.43 13.37
N ARG A 50 7.95 10.92 13.97
CA ARG A 50 7.99 11.24 15.39
C ARG A 50 7.82 12.74 15.58
N ASP A 51 6.83 13.15 16.37
CA ASP A 51 6.70 14.55 16.79
C ASP A 51 7.93 14.94 17.65
N PRO A 52 8.78 15.89 17.20
CA PRO A 52 9.96 16.31 17.92
C PRO A 52 9.65 16.93 19.29
N ARG A 53 8.47 17.54 19.44
CA ARG A 53 8.04 18.25 20.66
C ARG A 53 7.37 17.33 21.66
N ARG A 54 6.56 16.37 21.20
CA ARG A 54 5.71 15.56 22.09
C ARG A 54 6.10 14.08 22.19
N ARG A 55 7.16 13.63 21.49
CA ARG A 55 7.60 12.21 21.42
C ARG A 55 6.43 11.25 21.09
N ARG A 56 5.45 11.69 20.32
CA ARG A 56 4.33 10.84 19.87
C ARG A 56 4.47 10.56 18.39
N ASP A 57 3.94 9.43 17.95
CA ASP A 57 3.85 9.12 16.53
C ASP A 57 2.78 10.00 15.88
N VAL A 58 3.13 10.57 14.73
CA VAL A 58 2.24 11.32 13.84
C VAL A 58 2.20 10.58 12.51
N TYR A 59 1.00 10.36 12.01
CA TYR A 59 0.73 9.78 10.70
C TYR A 59 0.60 10.91 9.69
N VAL A 60 1.29 10.76 8.57
CA VAL A 60 1.42 11.81 7.55
C VAL A 60 1.04 11.24 6.19
N VAL A 61 0.19 11.96 5.49
CA VAL A 61 -0.08 11.75 4.06
C VAL A 61 0.45 12.97 3.30
N ASP A 62 1.24 12.73 2.25
CA ASP A 62 1.78 13.76 1.38
C ASP A 62 1.31 13.54 -0.06
N ASN A 63 1.68 14.46 -0.96
CA ASN A 63 1.26 14.40 -2.36
C ASN A 63 1.79 13.16 -3.08
N GLU A 64 2.90 12.56 -2.61
CA GLU A 64 3.48 11.36 -3.21
C GLU A 64 2.90 10.05 -2.65
N ALA A 65 2.02 10.12 -1.64
CA ALA A 65 1.46 8.93 -0.99
C ALA A 65 0.80 7.94 -1.96
N TRP A 66 0.09 8.43 -2.99
CA TRP A 66 -0.50 7.58 -4.01
C TRP A 66 0.54 6.89 -4.88
N TYR A 67 1.60 7.60 -5.27
CA TYR A 67 2.72 7.02 -6.01
C TYR A 67 3.42 5.95 -5.16
N HIS A 68 3.74 6.25 -3.90
CA HIS A 68 4.35 5.30 -2.97
C HIS A 68 3.49 4.05 -2.77
N SER A 69 2.17 4.21 -2.65
CA SER A 69 1.27 3.08 -2.51
C SER A 69 1.20 2.19 -3.75
N ILE A 70 1.11 2.80 -4.95
CA ILE A 70 1.13 2.07 -6.21
C ILE A 70 2.46 1.31 -6.34
N VAL A 71 3.61 1.97 -6.14
CA VAL A 71 4.92 1.31 -6.25
C VAL A 71 5.06 0.18 -5.22
N THR A 72 4.64 0.39 -3.98
CA THR A 72 4.74 -0.62 -2.91
C THR A 72 3.88 -1.84 -3.20
N SER A 73 2.59 -1.64 -3.51
CA SER A 73 1.67 -2.73 -3.82
C SER A 73 2.10 -3.50 -5.08
N THR A 74 2.52 -2.77 -6.11
CA THR A 74 2.94 -3.36 -7.38
C THR A 74 4.19 -4.24 -7.24
N ARG A 75 5.17 -3.81 -6.43
CA ARG A 75 6.35 -4.64 -6.12
C ARG A 75 5.98 -5.94 -5.42
N GLN A 76 5.07 -5.88 -4.44
CA GLN A 76 4.58 -7.07 -3.74
C GLN A 76 3.87 -8.04 -4.70
N THR A 77 3.02 -7.51 -5.59
CA THR A 77 2.34 -8.32 -6.61
C THR A 77 3.33 -8.93 -7.60
N LEU A 78 4.34 -8.19 -8.04
CA LEU A 78 5.38 -8.67 -8.94
C LEU A 78 6.23 -9.79 -8.32
N GLU A 79 6.58 -9.67 -7.04
CA GLU A 79 7.28 -10.73 -6.31
C GLU A 79 6.43 -12.00 -6.24
N ALA A 80 5.15 -11.88 -5.84
CA ALA A 80 4.23 -13.00 -5.80
C ALA A 80 4.03 -13.66 -7.18
N ALA A 81 3.98 -12.85 -8.25
CA ALA A 81 3.88 -13.33 -9.62
C ALA A 81 5.08 -14.20 -10.02
N ARG A 82 6.30 -13.75 -9.70
CA ARG A 82 7.54 -14.48 -9.97
C ARG A 82 7.64 -15.77 -9.17
N VAL A 83 7.28 -15.73 -7.88
CA VAL A 83 7.20 -16.93 -7.03
C VAL A 83 6.19 -17.93 -7.60
N SER A 84 5.04 -17.47 -8.08
CA SER A 84 4.03 -18.32 -8.72
C SER A 84 4.57 -19.02 -9.97
N MET A 85 5.28 -18.32 -10.85
CA MET A 85 5.87 -18.91 -12.05
C MET A 85 6.96 -19.93 -11.71
N ALA A 86 7.86 -19.62 -10.76
CA ALA A 86 8.88 -20.56 -10.30
C ALA A 86 8.27 -21.83 -9.68
N ALA A 87 7.16 -21.69 -8.94
CA ALA A 87 6.42 -22.83 -8.42
C ALA A 87 5.77 -23.67 -9.54
N ALA A 88 5.31 -23.04 -10.62
CA ALA A 88 4.76 -23.73 -11.78
C ALA A 88 5.80 -24.64 -12.47
N GLU A 89 7.05 -24.20 -12.57
CA GLU A 89 8.15 -25.00 -13.10
C GLU A 89 8.44 -26.22 -12.23
N THR A 90 8.36 -26.06 -10.91
CA THR A 90 8.57 -27.17 -9.94
C THR A 90 7.44 -28.20 -9.98
N VAL A 91 6.19 -27.75 -10.09
CA VAL A 91 5.00 -28.62 -10.05
C VAL A 91 4.70 -29.26 -11.41
N GLY A 92 5.27 -28.72 -12.51
CA GLY A 92 5.04 -29.18 -13.87
C GLY A 92 3.84 -28.48 -14.53
N LEU A 93 4.00 -28.16 -15.81
CA LEU A 93 3.06 -27.31 -16.57
C LEU A 93 1.90 -28.08 -17.22
N ASP A 94 1.97 -29.41 -17.26
CA ASP A 94 0.94 -30.23 -17.92
C ASP A 94 -0.33 -30.36 -17.08
N GLY A 95 -0.22 -30.17 -15.76
CA GLY A 95 -1.33 -30.25 -14.81
C GLY A 95 -2.06 -28.92 -14.59
N PRO A 96 -3.33 -28.96 -14.16
CA PRO A 96 -4.14 -27.76 -13.93
C PRO A 96 -3.57 -26.82 -12.87
N VAL A 97 -2.77 -27.33 -11.92
CA VAL A 97 -2.10 -26.50 -10.90
C VAL A 97 -0.99 -25.66 -11.53
N GLY A 98 -0.07 -26.28 -12.26
CA GLY A 98 1.01 -25.56 -12.95
C GLY A 98 0.49 -24.54 -13.96
N GLN A 99 -0.54 -24.90 -14.73
CA GLN A 99 -1.16 -23.95 -15.67
C GLN A 99 -1.76 -22.72 -14.97
N ARG A 100 -2.42 -22.90 -13.83
CA ARG A 100 -2.99 -21.77 -13.06
C ARG A 100 -1.89 -20.86 -12.50
N LEU A 101 -0.83 -21.45 -11.96
CA LEU A 101 0.31 -20.72 -11.41
C LEU A 101 1.07 -19.95 -12.49
N ALA A 102 1.35 -20.59 -13.63
CA ALA A 102 2.06 -19.98 -14.75
C ALA A 102 1.25 -18.85 -15.39
N ARG A 103 -0.03 -19.09 -15.71
CA ARG A 103 -0.89 -18.07 -16.34
C ARG A 103 -1.15 -16.89 -15.42
N GLY A 104 -1.47 -17.15 -14.15
CA GLY A 104 -1.69 -16.11 -13.15
C GLY A 104 -0.43 -15.28 -12.89
N GLY A 105 0.72 -15.95 -12.73
CA GLY A 105 2.01 -15.29 -12.56
C GLY A 105 2.38 -14.43 -13.76
N ALA A 106 2.30 -14.95 -14.99
CA ALA A 106 2.63 -14.20 -16.20
C ALA A 106 1.74 -12.96 -16.40
N PHE A 107 0.43 -13.09 -16.13
CA PHE A 107 -0.49 -11.96 -16.17
C PHE A 107 -0.13 -10.88 -15.14
N LEU A 108 0.06 -11.28 -13.88
CA LEU A 108 0.37 -10.35 -12.79
C LEU A 108 1.74 -9.69 -12.97
N GLU A 109 2.73 -10.39 -13.51
CA GLU A 109 4.03 -9.78 -13.83
C GLU A 109 3.86 -8.68 -14.88
N ARG A 110 3.18 -8.96 -16.00
CA ARG A 110 2.95 -7.95 -17.05
C ARG A 110 2.24 -6.73 -16.51
N VAL A 111 1.11 -6.91 -15.83
CA VAL A 111 0.31 -5.80 -15.28
C VAL A 111 1.11 -5.00 -14.26
N SER A 112 1.94 -5.67 -13.44
CA SER A 112 2.76 -4.98 -12.45
C SER A 112 3.84 -4.11 -13.10
N LEU A 113 4.50 -4.62 -14.15
CA LEU A 113 5.50 -3.83 -14.88
C LEU A 113 4.84 -2.61 -15.56
N ASP A 114 3.68 -2.79 -16.18
CA ASP A 114 2.92 -1.70 -16.81
C ASP A 114 2.46 -0.65 -15.77
N MET A 115 2.03 -1.09 -14.59
CA MET A 115 1.65 -0.21 -13.48
C MET A 115 2.84 0.60 -12.96
N MET A 116 4.02 -0.01 -12.81
CA MET A 116 5.24 0.71 -12.40
C MET A 116 5.63 1.78 -13.42
N GLU A 117 5.65 1.42 -14.70
CA GLU A 117 6.00 2.37 -15.76
C GLU A 117 4.99 3.53 -15.83
N SER A 118 3.69 3.23 -15.71
CA SER A 118 2.64 4.25 -15.68
C SER A 118 2.76 5.18 -14.47
N ALA A 119 3.04 4.62 -13.28
CA ALA A 119 3.24 5.41 -12.07
C ALA A 119 4.42 6.38 -12.20
N ASP A 120 5.54 5.92 -12.76
CA ASP A 120 6.71 6.77 -13.03
C ASP A 120 6.40 7.85 -14.06
N ARG A 121 5.72 7.48 -15.15
CA ARG A 121 5.34 8.40 -16.24
C ARG A 121 4.48 9.56 -15.77
N TRP A 122 3.51 9.28 -14.89
CA TRP A 122 2.54 10.27 -14.43
C TRP A 122 2.88 10.92 -13.08
N ARG A 123 4.04 10.60 -12.49
CA ARG A 123 4.46 11.12 -11.18
C ARG A 123 4.48 12.65 -11.12
N ALA A 124 4.81 13.32 -12.22
CA ALA A 124 4.83 14.79 -12.29
C ALA A 124 3.46 15.45 -12.07
N LEU A 125 2.35 14.71 -12.11
CA LEU A 125 1.02 15.23 -11.75
C LEU A 125 0.86 15.44 -10.22
N LEU A 126 1.79 14.93 -9.42
CA LEU A 126 1.78 15.04 -7.95
C LEU A 126 2.64 16.21 -7.42
N THR A 127 3.27 16.97 -8.33
CA THR A 127 4.13 18.14 -8.05
C THR A 127 3.55 19.39 -8.68
#